data_AF-A0A412QAP9-F1
#
_entry.id   AF-A0A412QAP9-F1
#
_cell.length_a   1.000
_cell.length_b   1.000
_cell.length_c   1.000
_cell.angle_alpha   90.00
_cell.angle_beta   90.00
_cell.angle_gamma   90.00
#
_symmetry.space_group_name_H-M   'P 1'
#
loop_
_entity.id
_entity.type
_entity.pdbx_description
1 polymer ?
#
loop_
_entity_poly.entity_id
_entity_poly.type
_entity_poly.pdbx_seq_one_letter_code
_entity_poly.pdbx_strand_id
1 'polypeptide(L)'
;MKEQISYYENDVERRKKLKMFEERLEILEALLWAVKHFNQIMFLTTTAENVADAKKQLEDKYRFNKMQAEMIVNMRISRFTKETMEDLEKEVEECQNKVDFYKQLISKSEL
;
A
#
# COMPACT_ATOMS: atom_id res chain seq x y z
N MET A 1 -5.15 10.31 37.98
CA MET A 1 -6.36 9.97 37.17
C MET A 1 -6.36 10.67 35.80
N LYS A 2 -6.18 12.00 35.71
CA LYS A 2 -6.10 12.71 34.41
C LYS A 2 -4.93 12.27 33.51
N GLU A 3 -3.76 11.99 34.10
CA GLU A 3 -2.57 11.58 33.34
C GLU A 3 -2.70 10.19 32.71
N GLN A 4 -3.35 9.24 33.39
CA GLN A 4 -3.62 7.90 32.84
C GLN A 4 -4.59 7.97 31.66
N ILE A 5 -5.68 8.76 31.76
CA ILE A 5 -6.65 8.92 30.67
C ILE A 5 -5.97 9.55 29.44
N SER A 6 -5.18 10.61 29.63
CA SER A 6 -4.44 11.25 28.54
C SER A 6 -3.44 10.30 27.86
N TYR A 7 -2.79 9.42 28.63
CA TYR A 7 -1.89 8.42 28.09
C TYR A 7 -2.63 7.38 27.21
N TYR A 8 -3.77 6.85 27.65
CA TYR A 8 -4.56 5.91 26.86
C TYR A 8 -5.14 6.54 25.58
N GLU A 9 -5.60 7.79 25.65
CA GLU A 9 -6.08 8.54 24.48
C GLU A 9 -4.98 8.67 23.41
N ASN A 10 -3.74 8.95 23.84
CA ASN A 10 -2.59 9.03 22.94
C ASN A 10 -2.23 7.69 22.30
N ASP A 11 -2.35 6.56 23.01
CA ASP A 11 -2.06 5.23 22.46
C ASP A 11 -3.08 4.82 21.39
N VAL A 12 -4.37 5.06 21.64
CA VAL A 12 -5.44 4.82 20.66
C VAL A 12 -5.20 5.61 19.38
N GLU A 13 -4.80 6.88 19.49
CA GLU A 13 -4.51 7.71 18.32
C GLU A 13 -3.29 7.17 17.53
N ARG A 14 -2.24 6.72 18.22
CA ARG A 14 -1.04 6.14 17.58
C ARG A 14 -1.38 4.86 16.82
N ARG A 15 -2.17 3.95 17.40
CA ARG A 15 -2.61 2.71 16.73
C ARG A 15 -3.48 3.00 15.50
N LYS A 16 -4.35 4.00 15.58
CA LYS A 16 -5.15 4.45 14.43
C LYS A 16 -4.27 4.98 13.30
N LYS A 17 -3.28 5.81 13.63
CA LYS A 17 -2.31 6.32 12.64
C LYS A 17 -1.46 5.20 12.04
N LEU A 18 -0.97 4.27 12.86
CA LEU A 18 -0.22 3.11 12.40
C LEU A 18 -1.02 2.33 11.35
N LYS A 19 -2.26 1.95 11.67
CA LYS A 19 -3.14 1.22 10.75
C LYS A 19 -3.34 1.97 9.42
N MET A 20 -3.54 3.29 9.48
CA MET A 20 -3.69 4.11 8.28
C MET A 20 -2.44 4.10 7.40
N PHE A 21 -1.24 4.14 7.99
CA PHE A 21 0.00 4.05 7.23
C PHE A 21 0.28 2.64 6.71
N GLU A 22 -0.06 1.59 7.46
CA GLU A 22 0.05 0.21 7.00
C GLU A 22 -0.86 -0.06 5.79
N GLU A 23 -2.13 0.35 5.87
CA GLU A 23 -3.06 0.25 4.73
C GLU A 23 -2.57 1.04 3.51
N ARG A 24 -1.99 2.23 3.72
CA ARG A 24 -1.41 3.02 2.63
C ARG A 24 -0.18 2.33 2.03
N LEU A 25 0.70 1.78 2.87
CA LEU A 25 1.90 1.10 2.45
C LEU A 25 1.57 -0.12 1.58
N GLU A 26 0.64 -0.98 2.00
CA GLU A 26 0.23 -2.16 1.23
C GLU A 26 -0.28 -1.81 -0.19
N ILE A 27 -0.94 -0.66 -0.34
CA ILE A 27 -1.37 -0.15 -1.65
C ILE A 27 -0.16 0.29 -2.48
N LEU A 28 0.73 1.08 -1.90
CA LEU A 28 1.90 1.60 -2.60
C LEU A 28 2.84 0.48 -3.05
N GLU A 29 3.00 -0.55 -2.22
CA GLU A 29 3.78 -1.76 -2.55
C GLU A 29 3.18 -2.52 -3.72
N ALA A 30 1.85 -2.69 -3.75
CA ALA A 30 1.17 -3.33 -4.89
C ALA A 30 1.32 -2.52 -6.19
N LEU A 31 1.21 -1.19 -6.11
CA LEU A 31 1.43 -0.32 -7.26
C LEU A 31 2.89 -0.38 -7.74
N LEU A 32 3.85 -0.31 -6.82
CA LEU A 32 5.28 -0.39 -7.15
C LEU A 32 5.62 -1.72 -7.81
N TRP A 33 5.07 -2.82 -7.28
CA TRP A 33 5.19 -4.13 -7.87
C TRP A 33 4.64 -4.14 -9.30
N ALA A 34 3.44 -3.60 -9.52
CA ALA A 34 2.81 -3.55 -10.84
C ALA A 34 3.62 -2.72 -11.84
N VAL A 35 4.21 -1.60 -11.41
CA VAL A 35 5.11 -0.78 -12.25
C VAL A 35 6.36 -1.56 -12.65
N LYS A 36 6.99 -2.25 -11.70
CA LYS A 36 8.19 -3.09 -11.96
C LYS A 36 7.90 -4.30 -12.86
N HIS A 37 6.67 -4.80 -12.83
CA HIS A 37 6.24 -5.98 -13.59
C HIS A 37 5.26 -5.64 -14.71
N PHE A 38 5.37 -4.44 -15.29
CA PHE A 38 4.43 -3.93 -16.30
C PHE A 38 4.17 -4.92 -17.44
N ASN A 39 5.21 -5.58 -17.95
CA ASN A 39 5.05 -6.54 -19.05
C ASN A 39 4.14 -7.73 -18.67
N GLN A 40 4.22 -8.20 -17.42
CA GLN A 40 3.37 -9.30 -16.93
C GLN A 40 1.92 -8.82 -16.75
N ILE A 41 1.74 -7.60 -16.24
CA ILE A 41 0.41 -6.97 -16.13
C ILE A 41 -0.22 -6.79 -17.50
N MET A 42 0.53 -6.24 -18.47
CA MET A 42 0.06 -6.01 -19.84
C MET A 42 -0.30 -7.31 -20.54
N PHE A 43 0.51 -8.36 -20.40
CA PHE A 43 0.17 -9.66 -20.96
C PHE A 43 -1.12 -10.20 -20.35
N LEU A 44 -1.25 -10.19 -19.02
CA LEU A 44 -2.45 -10.66 -18.34
C LEU A 44 -3.70 -9.87 -18.78
N THR A 45 -3.64 -8.54 -18.80
CA THR A 45 -4.80 -7.69 -19.13
C THR A 45 -5.20 -7.81 -20.60
N THR A 46 -4.27 -8.08 -21.52
CA THR A 46 -4.57 -8.31 -22.94
C THR A 46 -5.15 -9.70 -23.21
N THR A 47 -4.87 -10.68 -22.34
CA THR A 47 -5.47 -12.03 -22.43
C THR A 47 -6.82 -12.16 -21.72
N ALA A 48 -7.20 -11.19 -20.90
CA ALA A 48 -8.46 -11.20 -20.17
C ALA A 48 -9.64 -10.86 -21.08
N GLU A 49 -10.79 -11.49 -20.85
CA GLU A 49 -11.99 -11.28 -21.68
C GLU A 49 -12.59 -9.87 -21.49
N ASN A 50 -12.48 -9.34 -20.27
CA ASN A 50 -12.98 -8.02 -19.88
C ASN A 50 -12.27 -7.52 -18.63
N VAL A 51 -12.59 -6.29 -18.21
CA VAL A 51 -12.00 -5.63 -17.03
C VAL A 51 -12.24 -6.42 -15.74
N ALA A 52 -13.40 -7.06 -15.58
CA ALA A 52 -13.70 -7.84 -14.38
C ALA A 52 -12.88 -9.14 -14.33
N ASP A 53 -12.70 -9.80 -15.47
CA ASP A 53 -11.81 -10.96 -15.59
C ASP A 53 -10.35 -10.59 -15.31
N ALA A 54 -9.87 -9.46 -15.86
CA ALA A 54 -8.51 -8.98 -15.59
C ALA A 54 -8.27 -8.76 -14.09
N LYS A 55 -9.21 -8.13 -13.37
CA LYS A 55 -9.13 -7.94 -11.92
C LYS A 55 -9.06 -9.28 -11.19
N LYS A 56 -9.95 -10.21 -11.52
CA LYS A 56 -9.97 -11.54 -10.91
C LYS A 56 -8.65 -12.29 -11.15
N GLN A 57 -8.10 -12.24 -12.36
CA GLN A 57 -6.80 -12.85 -12.65
C GLN A 57 -5.66 -12.22 -11.86
N LEU A 58 -5.68 -10.90 -11.61
CA LEU A 58 -4.70 -10.23 -10.75
C LEU A 58 -4.82 -10.66 -9.29
N GLU A 59 -6.06 -10.80 -8.79
CA GLU A 59 -6.34 -11.33 -7.45
C GLU A 59 -5.81 -12.77 -7.32
N ASP A 60 -6.14 -13.65 -8.27
CA ASP A 60 -5.81 -15.08 -8.20
C ASP A 60 -4.31 -15.35 -8.39
N LYS A 61 -3.65 -14.68 -9.36
CA LYS A 61 -2.25 -14.96 -9.71
C LYS A 61 -1.25 -14.26 -8.79
N TYR A 62 -1.55 -13.04 -8.36
CA TYR A 62 -0.62 -12.19 -7.62
C TYR A 62 -1.07 -11.88 -6.18
N ARG A 63 -2.19 -12.48 -5.74
CA ARG A 63 -2.75 -12.32 -4.38
C ARG A 63 -3.08 -10.88 -4.04
N PHE A 64 -3.36 -10.06 -5.05
CA PHE A 64 -3.87 -8.72 -4.81
C PHE A 64 -5.28 -8.81 -4.22
N ASN A 65 -5.60 -7.89 -3.33
CA ASN A 65 -6.97 -7.71 -2.91
C ASN A 65 -7.76 -6.97 -4.00
N LYS A 66 -9.10 -6.97 -3.87
CA LYS A 66 -10.01 -6.32 -4.83
C LYS A 66 -9.66 -4.86 -5.12
N MET A 67 -9.27 -4.10 -4.09
CA MET A 67 -8.93 -2.69 -4.23
C MET A 67 -7.60 -2.50 -4.98
N GLN A 68 -6.59 -3.31 -4.68
CA GLN A 68 -5.30 -3.30 -5.39
C GLN A 68 -5.49 -3.67 -6.87
N ALA A 69 -6.26 -4.74 -7.15
CA ALA A 69 -6.57 -5.15 -8.52
C ALA A 69 -7.32 -4.05 -9.29
N GLU A 70 -8.30 -3.40 -8.65
CA GLU A 70 -8.98 -2.22 -9.21
C GLU A 70 -7.99 -1.11 -9.57
N MET A 71 -7.09 -0.76 -8.66
CA MET A 71 -6.13 0.31 -8.87
C MET A 71 -5.14 -0.01 -9.99
N ILE A 72 -4.66 -1.26 -10.07
CA ILE A 72 -3.69 -1.71 -11.07
C ILE A 72 -4.29 -1.65 -12.48
N VAL A 73 -5.53 -2.13 -12.66
CA VAL A 73 -6.18 -2.09 -13.99
C VAL A 73 -6.47 -0.66 -14.45
N ASN A 74 -6.66 0.28 -13.52
CA ASN A 74 -6.90 1.69 -13.81
C ASN A 74 -5.60 2.52 -13.97
N MET A 75 -4.42 1.90 -13.94
CA MET A 75 -3.16 2.60 -14.15
C MET A 75 -3.03 3.16 -15.56
N ARG A 76 -2.30 4.27 -15.69
CA ARG A 76 -1.99 4.90 -16.98
C ARG A 76 -0.54 4.64 -17.35
N ILE A 77 -0.25 4.54 -18.66
CA ILE A 77 1.11 4.31 -19.20
C ILE A 77 2.13 5.33 -18.67
N SER A 78 1.70 6.54 -18.33
CA SER A 78 2.56 7.57 -17.72
C SER A 78 3.16 7.17 -16.37
N ARG A 79 2.56 6.23 -15.64
CA ARG A 79 3.07 5.76 -14.33
C ARG A 79 4.32 4.88 -14.44
N PHE A 80 4.68 4.45 -15.65
CA PHE A 80 5.78 3.51 -15.89
C PHE A 80 7.07 4.20 -16.35
N THR A 81 7.13 5.53 -16.30
CA THR A 81 8.37 6.26 -16.54
C THR A 81 9.32 6.09 -15.35
N LYS A 82 10.63 6.25 -15.60
CA LYS A 82 11.65 6.16 -14.56
C LYS A 82 11.41 7.15 -13.43
N GLU A 83 11.10 8.40 -13.77
CA GLU A 83 10.80 9.47 -12.80
C GLU A 83 9.63 9.10 -11.87
N THR A 84 8.50 8.65 -12.43
CA THR A 84 7.34 8.29 -11.61
C THR A 84 7.58 7.02 -10.77
N MET A 85 8.41 6.10 -11.26
CA MET A 85 8.85 4.93 -10.47
C MET A 85 9.70 5.37 -9.27
N GLU A 86 10.69 6.26 -9.48
CA GLU A 86 11.54 6.79 -8.42
C GLU A 86 10.72 7.55 -7.36
N ASP A 87 9.72 8.34 -7.78
CA ASP A 87 8.83 9.03 -6.85
C ASP A 87 7.96 8.07 -6.04
N LEU A 88 7.47 7.01 -6.67
CA LEU A 88 6.71 5.97 -5.99
C LEU A 88 7.57 5.19 -4.99
N GLU A 89 8.83 4.91 -5.31
CA GLU A 89 9.78 4.28 -4.40
C GLU A 89 10.04 5.13 -3.16
N LYS A 90 10.22 6.45 -3.34
CA LYS A 90 10.33 7.39 -2.22
C LYS A 90 9.07 7.42 -1.37
N GLU A 91 7.89 7.43 -1.99
CA GLU A 91 6.62 7.42 -1.24
C GLU A 91 6.47 6.14 -0.39
N VAL A 92 6.87 4.98 -0.93
CA VAL A 92 6.93 3.71 -0.19
C VAL A 92 7.89 3.83 1.00
N GLU A 93 9.11 4.31 0.78
CA GLU A 93 10.12 4.45 1.83
C GLU A 93 9.66 5.40 2.95
N GLU A 94 9.11 6.56 2.61
CA GLU A 94 8.56 7.51 3.58
C GLU A 94 7.39 6.91 4.37
N CYS A 95 6.52 6.14 3.71
CA CYS A 95 5.40 5.49 4.38
C CYS A 95 5.89 4.40 5.34
N GLN A 96 6.85 3.58 4.92
CA GLN A 96 7.50 2.56 5.74
C GLN A 96 8.17 3.17 6.97
N ASN A 97 8.91 4.27 6.80
CA ASN A 97 9.53 4.99 7.91
C ASN A 97 8.49 5.47 8.95
N LYS A 98 7.30 5.91 8.49
CA LYS A 98 6.20 6.27 9.40
C LYS A 98 5.64 5.05 10.13
N VAL A 99 5.44 3.93 9.43
CA VAL A 99 5.00 2.66 10.04
C VAL A 99 5.96 2.26 11.16
N ASP A 100 7.26 2.24 10.88
CA ASP A 100 8.29 1.86 11.85
C ASP A 100 8.35 2.82 13.03
N PHE A 101 8.23 4.13 12.77
CA PHE A 101 8.15 5.14 13.81
C PHE A 101 6.98 4.89 14.77
N TYR A 102 5.76 4.67 14.25
CA TYR A 102 4.60 4.41 15.11
C TYR A 102 4.71 3.06 15.85
N LYS A 103 5.23 2.01 15.21
CA LYS A 103 5.50 0.72 15.87
C LYS A 103 6.46 0.88 17.05
N GLN A 104 7.56 1.61 16.84
CA GLN A 104 8.52 1.91 17.90
C GLN A 104 7.89 2.74 19.02
N LEU A 105 7.11 3.78 18.69
CA LEU A 105 6.43 4.61 19.68
C LEU A 105 5.46 3.80 20.56
N ILE A 106 4.68 2.90 19.96
CA ILE A 106 3.72 2.05 20.68
C ILE A 106 4.46 1.06 21.58
N SER A 107 5.51 0.40 21.06
CA SER A 107 6.32 -0.55 21.85
C SER A 107 6.99 0.11 23.07
N LYS A 108 7.44 1.36 22.93
CA LYS A 108 8.04 2.12 24.04
C LYS A 108 7.01 2.59 25.05
N SER A 109 5.76 2.81 24.66
CA SER A 109 4.71 3.15 25.61
C SER A 109 4.29 1.95 26.45
N GLU A 110 4.34 0.72 25.92
CA GLU A 110 3.94 -0.49 26.66
C GLU A 110 4.91 -0.92 27.79
N LEU A 111 6.06 -0.26 27.93
CA LEU A 111 7.08 -0.46 28.97
C LEU A 111 6.97 0.59 30.08
#